data_AF-A0A1M5UBA7-F1
#
_entry.id   AF-A0A1M5UBA7-F1
#
_cell.length_a   1.000
_cell.length_b   1.000
_cell.length_c   1.000
_cell.angle_alpha   90.00
_cell.angle_beta   90.00
_cell.angle_gamma   90.00
#
_symmetry.space_group_name_H-M   'P 1'
#
loop_
_entity.id
_entity.type
_entity.pdbx_description
1 polymer ?
#
loop_
_entity_poly.entity_id
_entity_poly.type
_entity_poly.pdbx_seq_one_letter_code
_entity_poly.pdbx_strand_id
1 'polypeptide(L)'
;MKKIDKYCLKGEYYDAFEKIDYRLQFMVPRSFRKEVDADLLDLFYRNQNMGNSLKEAIGVSVDSFIRDILESYYSTLGTRRFLNYFFQQAFLGAMLASFFYIMNSWILGNTEPISAATIFSGIIGFVMGAVAYYLSHKFLYRKSVNLGQFLQMMILLMPMYIMNFFHEEIYGITKGINISYFVVIVFLIIEIVGYIALVFSYKLKEKSDSYVR
;
A
#
# COMPACT_ATOMS: atom_id res chain seq x y z
N MET A 1 15.98 0.00 30.97
CA MET A 1 16.95 -0.41 29.92
C MET A 1 17.43 0.85 29.22
N LYS A 2 18.75 1.09 29.11
CA LYS A 2 19.25 2.23 28.33
C LYS A 2 18.79 2.06 26.88
N LYS A 3 18.23 3.11 26.28
CA LYS A 3 17.81 3.09 24.88
C LYS A 3 19.07 2.96 24.02
N ILE A 4 19.27 1.81 23.40
CA ILE A 4 20.39 1.59 22.45
C ILE A 4 20.05 2.40 21.21
N ASP A 5 20.96 3.27 20.78
CA ASP A 5 20.82 4.07 19.57
C ASP A 5 21.45 3.34 18.38
N LYS A 6 20.95 3.55 17.17
CA LYS A 6 21.50 2.95 15.94
C LYS A 6 22.96 3.31 15.73
N TYR A 7 23.38 4.49 16.20
CA TYR A 7 24.78 4.94 16.16
C TYR A 7 25.72 4.13 17.06
N CYS A 8 25.21 3.22 17.88
CA CYS A 8 26.02 2.26 18.65
C CYS A 8 26.44 1.03 17.82
N LEU A 9 25.81 0.81 16.66
CA LEU A 9 26.20 -0.23 15.70
C LEU A 9 27.35 0.28 14.81
N LYS A 10 28.23 -0.63 14.39
CA LYS A 10 29.41 -0.32 13.57
C LYS A 10 29.53 -1.28 12.40
N GLY A 11 30.10 -0.78 11.30
CA GLY A 11 30.41 -1.58 10.10
C GLY A 11 29.17 -2.32 9.57
N GLU A 12 29.33 -3.61 9.28
CA GLU A 12 28.30 -4.45 8.67
C GLU A 12 26.97 -4.46 9.44
N TYR A 13 26.99 -4.32 10.78
CA TYR A 13 25.77 -4.26 11.59
C TYR A 13 24.97 -2.97 11.37
N TYR A 14 25.66 -1.83 11.26
CA TYR A 14 25.01 -0.55 10.97
C TYR A 14 24.42 -0.56 9.55
N ASP A 15 25.21 -1.03 8.58
CA ASP A 15 24.78 -1.11 7.18
C ASP A 15 23.59 -2.07 7.01
N ALA A 16 23.60 -3.21 7.70
CA ALA A 16 22.47 -4.13 7.71
C ALA A 16 21.23 -3.52 8.36
N PHE A 17 21.38 -2.80 9.48
CA PHE A 17 20.26 -2.13 10.16
C PHE A 17 19.61 -1.08 9.27
N GLU A 18 20.40 -0.17 8.68
CA GLU A 18 19.90 0.85 7.75
C GLU A 18 19.22 0.21 6.54
N LYS A 19 19.80 -0.86 5.98
CA LYS A 19 19.17 -1.60 4.89
C LYS A 19 17.82 -2.19 5.31
N ILE A 20 17.71 -2.77 6.51
CA ILE A 20 16.47 -3.34 7.02
C ILE A 20 15.41 -2.25 7.27
N ASP A 21 15.72 -1.18 8.01
CA ASP A 21 14.77 -0.09 8.30
C ASP A 21 14.27 0.56 7.02
N TYR A 22 15.18 0.91 6.10
CA TYR A 22 14.82 1.46 4.80
C TYR A 22 13.88 0.52 4.02
N ARG A 23 14.14 -0.79 4.05
CA ARG A 23 13.32 -1.80 3.35
C ARG A 23 11.93 -1.93 3.99
N LEU A 24 11.86 -1.97 5.31
CA LEU A 24 10.60 -2.07 6.05
C LEU A 24 9.77 -0.79 5.93
N GLN A 25 10.40 0.39 5.77
CA GLN A 25 9.72 1.69 5.73
C GLN A 25 8.54 1.74 4.75
N PHE A 26 8.70 1.10 3.60
CA PHE A 26 7.71 1.11 2.52
C PHE A 26 6.79 -0.10 2.55
N MET A 27 7.05 -1.07 3.42
CA MET A 27 6.40 -2.37 3.39
C MET A 27 5.54 -2.65 4.61
N VAL A 28 5.79 -2.02 5.75
CA VAL A 28 5.03 -2.28 6.99
C VAL A 28 4.75 -0.98 7.78
N PRO A 29 3.67 -0.94 8.58
CA PRO A 29 3.30 0.25 9.37
C PRO A 29 4.38 0.66 10.36
N ARG A 30 4.43 1.96 10.68
CA ARG A 30 5.40 2.52 11.64
C ARG A 30 5.32 1.88 13.04
N SER A 31 4.13 1.43 13.46
CA SER A 31 3.94 0.73 14.73
C SER A 31 4.75 -0.56 14.79
N PHE A 32 4.59 -1.43 13.79
CA PHE A 32 5.37 -2.67 13.66
C PHE A 32 6.87 -2.40 13.49
N ARG A 33 7.25 -1.40 12.69
CA ARG A 33 8.67 -1.04 12.52
C ARG A 33 9.35 -0.70 13.83
N LYS A 34 8.71 0.11 14.67
CA LYS A 34 9.30 0.48 15.97
C LYS A 34 9.59 -0.72 16.86
N GLU A 35 8.75 -1.75 16.82
CA GLU A 35 8.97 -2.99 17.57
C GLU A 35 10.17 -3.76 16.99
N VAL A 36 10.17 -3.96 15.66
CA VAL A 36 11.27 -4.63 14.95
C VAL A 36 12.61 -3.89 15.13
N ASP A 37 12.63 -2.56 15.02
CA ASP A 37 13.83 -1.74 15.17
C ASP A 37 14.42 -1.91 16.57
N ALA A 38 13.58 -1.95 17.62
CA ALA A 38 14.04 -2.14 18.99
C ALA A 38 14.67 -3.53 19.19
N ASP A 39 14.02 -4.57 18.68
CA ASP A 39 14.52 -5.96 18.77
C ASP A 39 15.82 -6.14 17.97
N LEU A 40 15.92 -5.51 16.79
CA LEU A 40 17.12 -5.56 15.96
C LEU A 40 18.29 -4.82 16.59
N LEU A 41 18.05 -3.64 17.18
CA LEU A 41 19.10 -2.91 17.89
C LEU A 41 19.68 -3.73 19.03
N ASP A 42 18.84 -4.41 19.81
CA ASP A 42 19.30 -5.27 20.91
C ASP A 42 20.06 -6.50 20.38
N LEU A 43 19.51 -7.20 19.38
CA LEU A 43 20.15 -8.37 18.75
C LEU A 43 21.52 -8.02 18.17
N PHE A 44 21.61 -6.95 17.39
CA PHE A 44 22.83 -6.55 16.70
C PHE A 44 23.87 -6.03 17.68
N TYR A 45 23.46 -5.21 18.66
CA TYR A 45 24.39 -4.69 19.66
C TYR A 45 24.98 -5.81 20.52
N ARG A 46 24.16 -6.80 20.92
CA ARG A 46 24.63 -7.97 21.68
C ARG A 46 25.65 -8.79 20.88
N ASN A 47 25.33 -9.14 19.64
CA ASN A 47 26.22 -9.95 18.80
C ASN A 47 27.51 -9.22 18.43
N GLN A 48 27.43 -7.91 18.17
CA GLN A 48 28.60 -7.07 17.95
C GLN A 48 29.54 -7.09 19.15
N ASN A 49 29.02 -6.96 20.37
CA ASN A 49 29.84 -6.99 21.59
C ASN A 49 30.42 -8.38 21.90
N MET A 50 29.78 -9.44 21.40
CA MET A 50 30.29 -10.82 21.47
C MET A 50 31.34 -11.13 20.40
N GLY A 51 31.57 -10.22 19.45
CA GLY A 51 32.50 -10.43 18.33
C GLY A 51 31.95 -11.37 17.25
N ASN A 52 30.66 -11.67 17.26
CA ASN A 52 30.03 -12.50 16.24
C ASN A 52 29.96 -11.73 14.92
N SER A 53 30.14 -12.44 13.80
CA SER A 53 29.87 -11.89 12.48
C SER A 53 28.37 -11.66 12.26
N LEU A 54 28.00 -10.75 11.35
CA LEU A 54 26.60 -10.52 11.01
C LEU A 54 25.91 -11.82 10.58
N LYS A 55 26.61 -12.65 9.79
CA LYS A 55 26.08 -13.94 9.31
C LYS A 55 25.79 -14.91 10.45
N GLU A 56 26.58 -14.90 11.53
CA GLU A 56 26.30 -15.71 12.73
C GLU A 56 25.12 -15.13 13.52
N ALA A 57 24.97 -13.81 13.56
CA ALA A 57 23.89 -13.16 14.29
C ALA A 57 22.49 -13.43 13.69
N ILE A 58 22.37 -13.41 12.35
CA ILE A 58 21.07 -13.58 11.65
C ILE A 58 20.93 -14.93 10.92
N GLY A 59 22.02 -15.70 10.77
CA GLY A 59 22.03 -17.03 10.15
C GLY A 59 21.83 -17.07 8.62
N VAL A 60 21.26 -16.02 8.04
CA VAL A 60 20.92 -15.92 6.61
C VAL A 60 21.46 -14.63 5.98
N SER A 61 21.22 -14.43 4.68
CA SER A 61 21.51 -13.13 4.06
C SER A 61 20.55 -12.06 4.57
N VAL A 62 20.97 -10.79 4.61
CA VAL A 62 20.10 -9.67 5.01
C VAL A 62 18.81 -9.63 4.19
N ASP A 63 18.87 -9.92 2.89
CA ASP A 63 17.68 -9.94 2.03
C ASP A 63 16.71 -11.09 2.36
N SER A 64 17.23 -12.26 2.77
CA SER A 64 16.39 -13.36 3.26
C SER A 64 15.78 -13.01 4.62
N PHE A 65 16.57 -12.44 5.53
CA PHE A 65 16.09 -12.04 6.85
C PHE A 65 14.96 -11.00 6.77
N ILE A 66 15.08 -10.01 5.87
CA ILE A 66 13.99 -9.05 5.59
C ILE A 66 12.73 -9.78 5.11
N ARG A 67 12.88 -10.78 4.25
CA ARG A 67 11.74 -11.57 3.75
C ARG A 67 11.03 -12.31 4.88
N ASP A 68 11.78 -12.88 5.81
CA ASP A 68 11.22 -13.60 6.95
C ASP A 68 10.45 -12.66 7.88
N ILE A 69 10.97 -11.45 8.13
CA ILE A 69 10.25 -10.40 8.89
C ILE A 69 8.92 -10.05 8.19
N LEU A 70 8.96 -9.85 6.88
CA LEU A 70 7.77 -9.52 6.10
C LEU A 70 6.77 -10.68 6.09
N GLU A 71 7.23 -11.91 5.90
CA GLU A 71 6.37 -13.10 5.91
C GLU A 71 5.72 -13.30 7.28
N SER A 72 6.45 -13.09 8.36
CA SER A 72 5.91 -13.09 9.72
C SER A 72 4.83 -12.01 9.92
N TYR A 73 5.08 -10.79 9.45
CA TYR A 73 4.09 -9.70 9.52
C TYR A 73 2.83 -10.00 8.69
N TYR A 74 3.00 -10.48 7.45
CA TYR A 74 1.88 -10.72 6.55
C TYR A 74 1.09 -11.98 6.88
N SER A 75 1.71 -12.99 7.48
CA SER A 75 1.01 -14.18 7.99
C SER A 75 0.22 -13.90 9.27
N THR A 76 0.64 -12.91 10.06
CA THR A 76 -0.04 -12.47 11.29
C THR A 76 -1.06 -11.35 11.06
N LEU A 77 -1.16 -10.82 9.83
CA LEU A 77 -2.20 -9.87 9.45
C LEU A 77 -3.57 -10.55 9.54
N GLY A 78 -4.27 -10.33 10.65
CA GLY A 78 -5.62 -10.85 10.83
C GLY A 78 -6.52 -10.45 9.66
N THR A 79 -7.40 -11.36 9.23
CA THR A 79 -8.26 -11.23 8.04
C THR A 79 -8.94 -9.87 7.90
N ARG A 80 -9.34 -9.27 9.04
CA ARG A 80 -9.94 -7.93 9.09
C ARG A 80 -9.02 -6.81 8.62
N ARG A 81 -7.72 -6.85 8.97
CA ARG A 81 -6.74 -5.83 8.55
C ARG A 81 -6.45 -5.94 7.06
N PHE A 82 -6.29 -7.16 6.56
CA PHE A 82 -6.15 -7.43 5.14
C PHE A 82 -7.35 -6.89 4.36
N LEU A 83 -8.57 -7.24 4.76
CA LEU A 83 -9.80 -6.77 4.11
C LEU A 83 -9.90 -5.24 4.14
N ASN A 84 -9.54 -4.60 5.25
CA ASN A 84 -9.58 -3.15 5.34
C ASN A 84 -8.62 -2.49 4.34
N TYR A 85 -7.35 -2.92 4.28
CA TYR A 85 -6.40 -2.37 3.31
C TYR A 85 -6.78 -2.70 1.86
N PHE A 86 -7.31 -3.90 1.61
CA PHE A 86 -7.84 -4.29 0.31
C PHE A 86 -8.94 -3.33 -0.15
N PHE A 87 -9.93 -3.07 0.69
CA PHE A 87 -11.01 -2.14 0.34
C PHE A 87 -10.54 -0.69 0.26
N GLN A 88 -9.60 -0.24 1.10
CA GLN A 88 -9.02 1.10 0.99
C GLN A 88 -8.36 1.31 -0.38
N GLN A 89 -7.58 0.33 -0.85
CA GLN A 89 -6.94 0.41 -2.17
C GLN A 89 -7.95 0.33 -3.31
N ALA A 90 -9.00 -0.48 -3.17
CA ALA A 90 -10.08 -0.53 -4.14
C ALA A 90 -10.80 0.84 -4.25
N PHE A 91 -11.20 1.44 -3.13
CA PHE A 91 -11.83 2.77 -3.15
C PHE A 91 -10.87 3.87 -3.65
N LEU A 92 -9.58 3.80 -3.33
CA LEU A 92 -8.59 4.72 -3.87
C LEU A 92 -8.47 4.59 -5.40
N GLY A 93 -8.42 3.37 -5.91
CA GLY A 93 -8.40 3.09 -7.35
C GLY A 93 -9.64 3.61 -8.06
N ALA A 94 -10.82 3.45 -7.44
CA ALA A 94 -12.09 3.97 -7.94
C ALA A 94 -12.06 5.49 -8.10
N MET A 95 -11.73 6.20 -7.01
CA MET A 95 -11.62 7.67 -7.01
C MET A 95 -10.62 8.17 -8.05
N LEU A 96 -9.44 7.54 -8.15
CA LEU A 96 -8.42 7.93 -9.12
C LEU A 96 -8.91 7.75 -10.56
N ALA A 97 -9.60 6.65 -10.86
CA ALA A 97 -10.12 6.39 -12.19
C ALA A 97 -11.25 7.36 -12.56
N SER A 98 -12.22 7.58 -11.67
CA SER A 98 -13.31 8.54 -11.91
C SER A 98 -12.79 9.96 -12.06
N PHE A 99 -11.84 10.37 -11.22
CA PHE A 99 -11.21 11.70 -11.33
C PHE A 99 -10.44 11.86 -12.65
N PHE A 100 -9.64 10.86 -13.04
CA PHE A 100 -8.90 10.91 -14.31
C PHE A 100 -9.84 10.94 -15.51
N TYR A 101 -10.92 10.16 -15.49
CA TYR A 101 -11.92 10.21 -16.55
C TYR A 101 -12.52 11.62 -16.70
N ILE A 102 -12.99 12.22 -15.59
CA ILE A 102 -13.54 13.58 -15.58
C ILE A 102 -12.53 14.59 -16.16
N MET A 103 -11.28 14.54 -15.69
CA MET A 103 -10.22 15.44 -16.14
C MET A 103 -9.92 15.27 -17.63
N ASN A 104 -9.79 14.04 -18.10
CA ASN A 104 -9.55 13.75 -19.52
C ASN A 104 -10.72 14.23 -20.38
N SER A 105 -11.96 14.04 -19.94
CA SER A 105 -13.13 14.54 -20.65
C SER A 105 -13.13 16.07 -20.78
N TRP A 106 -12.73 16.79 -19.73
CA TRP A 106 -12.57 18.24 -19.80
C TRP A 106 -11.44 18.70 -20.70
N ILE A 107 -10.30 17.99 -20.71
CA ILE A 107 -9.13 18.36 -21.52
C ILE A 107 -9.35 18.04 -23.00
N LEU A 108 -9.87 16.86 -23.32
CA LEU A 108 -10.06 16.42 -24.69
C LEU A 108 -11.29 17.06 -25.33
N GLY A 109 -12.34 17.37 -24.55
CA GLY A 109 -13.58 17.99 -25.02
C GLY A 109 -14.50 17.06 -25.84
N ASN A 110 -14.06 15.84 -26.16
CA ASN A 110 -14.76 14.90 -27.05
C ASN A 110 -15.79 14.01 -26.33
N THR A 111 -15.88 14.10 -25.00
CA THR A 111 -16.64 13.16 -24.16
C THR A 111 -17.28 13.90 -22.98
N GLU A 112 -18.34 13.33 -22.40
CA GLU A 112 -19.05 13.97 -21.29
C GLU A 112 -18.43 13.60 -19.93
N PRO A 113 -17.93 14.60 -19.17
CA PRO A 113 -17.18 14.38 -17.93
C PRO A 113 -18.01 13.81 -16.78
N ILE A 114 -19.30 14.17 -16.70
CA ILE A 114 -20.22 13.72 -15.65
C ILE A 114 -21.30 12.88 -16.31
N SER A 115 -20.98 11.62 -16.62
CA SER A 115 -21.85 10.71 -17.36
C SER A 115 -21.81 9.30 -16.77
N ALA A 116 -22.54 8.36 -17.37
CA ALA A 116 -22.47 6.96 -16.99
C ALA A 116 -21.04 6.41 -17.08
N ALA A 117 -20.24 6.91 -18.02
CA ALA A 117 -18.84 6.56 -18.17
C ALA A 117 -18.03 6.79 -16.88
N THR A 118 -18.28 7.88 -16.15
CA THR A 118 -17.61 8.22 -14.90
C THR A 118 -17.82 7.16 -13.82
N ILE A 119 -19.03 6.58 -13.75
CA ILE A 119 -19.38 5.52 -12.80
C ILE A 119 -18.70 4.21 -13.22
N PHE A 120 -18.73 3.87 -14.51
CA PHE A 120 -18.05 2.69 -15.04
C PHE A 120 -16.53 2.77 -14.82
N SER A 121 -15.93 3.94 -15.04
CA SER A 121 -14.53 4.24 -14.72
C SER A 121 -14.22 3.99 -13.25
N GLY A 122 -15.09 4.43 -12.34
CA GLY A 122 -14.93 4.17 -10.90
C GLY A 122 -15.01 2.67 -10.57
N ILE A 123 -15.95 1.93 -11.16
CA ILE A 123 -16.05 0.47 -11.00
C ILE A 123 -14.79 -0.24 -11.52
N ILE A 124 -14.31 0.14 -12.70
CA ILE A 124 -13.06 -0.38 -13.27
C ILE A 124 -11.90 -0.08 -12.31
N GLY A 125 -11.78 1.18 -11.87
CA GLY A 125 -10.78 1.60 -10.90
C GLY A 125 -10.83 0.81 -9.59
N PHE A 126 -12.03 0.50 -9.10
CA PHE A 126 -12.23 -0.30 -7.90
C PHE A 126 -11.66 -1.71 -8.04
N VAL A 127 -12.04 -2.41 -9.12
CA VAL A 127 -11.54 -3.75 -9.43
C VAL A 127 -10.03 -3.74 -9.60
N MET A 128 -9.50 -2.74 -10.32
CA MET A 128 -8.06 -2.61 -10.54
C MET A 128 -7.29 -2.32 -9.25
N GLY A 129 -7.80 -1.46 -8.37
CA GLY A 129 -7.23 -1.20 -7.04
C GLY A 129 -7.23 -2.44 -6.14
N ALA A 130 -8.29 -3.23 -6.19
CA ALA A 130 -8.39 -4.52 -5.49
C ALA A 130 -7.35 -5.54 -6.00
N VAL A 131 -7.27 -5.71 -7.33
CA VAL A 131 -6.28 -6.60 -7.98
C VAL A 131 -4.87 -6.12 -7.67
N ALA A 132 -4.64 -4.82 -7.73
CA ALA A 132 -3.36 -4.18 -7.41
C ALA A 132 -2.88 -4.53 -6.01
N TYR A 133 -3.75 -4.38 -5.00
CA TYR A 133 -3.42 -4.75 -3.63
C TYR A 133 -3.17 -6.25 -3.49
N TYR A 134 -4.02 -7.09 -4.09
CA TYR A 134 -3.87 -8.54 -4.02
C TYR A 134 -2.54 -9.02 -4.64
N LEU A 135 -2.17 -8.50 -5.82
CA LEU A 135 -0.90 -8.81 -6.46
C LEU A 135 0.28 -8.28 -5.65
N SER A 136 0.16 -7.09 -5.06
CA SER A 136 1.19 -6.54 -4.17
C SER A 136 1.39 -7.44 -2.97
N HIS A 137 0.31 -7.83 -2.30
CA HIS A 137 0.32 -8.74 -1.16
C HIS A 137 0.92 -10.12 -1.50
N LYS A 138 0.61 -10.69 -2.67
CA LYS A 138 1.01 -12.04 -3.04
C LYS A 138 2.40 -12.14 -3.69
N PHE A 139 2.78 -11.18 -4.53
CA PHE A 139 3.97 -11.28 -5.39
C PHE A 139 5.09 -10.32 -4.99
N LEU A 140 4.76 -9.08 -4.60
CA LEU A 140 5.77 -8.03 -4.43
C LEU A 140 6.56 -8.19 -3.14
N TYR A 141 5.96 -8.75 -2.10
CA TYR A 141 6.67 -9.06 -0.84
C TYR A 141 7.56 -10.31 -0.92
N ARG A 142 7.56 -11.05 -2.04
CA ARG A 142 8.39 -12.26 -2.25
C ARG A 142 9.58 -12.06 -3.20
N LYS A 143 9.59 -11.03 -4.04
CA LYS A 143 10.68 -10.73 -5.00
C LYS A 143 11.55 -9.56 -4.54
N SER A 144 12.73 -9.39 -5.16
CA SER A 144 13.69 -8.33 -4.81
C SER A 144 13.06 -6.93 -4.88
N VAL A 145 13.45 -6.06 -3.94
CA VAL A 145 12.70 -4.84 -3.59
C VAL A 145 12.68 -3.78 -4.69
N ASN A 146 13.71 -3.65 -5.53
CA ASN A 146 13.69 -2.66 -6.61
C ASN A 146 12.66 -3.01 -7.68
N LEU A 147 12.54 -4.30 -8.03
CA LEU A 147 11.50 -4.76 -8.94
C LEU A 147 10.12 -4.70 -8.26
N GLY A 148 10.07 -5.01 -6.95
CA GLY A 148 8.88 -4.92 -6.11
C GLY A 148 8.26 -3.52 -6.09
N GLN A 149 9.06 -2.50 -5.80
CA GLN A 149 8.62 -1.10 -5.70
C GLN A 149 8.22 -0.51 -7.06
N PHE A 150 9.00 -0.78 -8.11
CA PHE A 150 8.66 -0.34 -9.46
C PHE A 150 7.34 -0.96 -9.94
N LEU A 151 7.17 -2.27 -9.76
CA LEU A 151 5.92 -2.95 -10.09
C LEU A 151 4.76 -2.43 -9.24
N GLN A 152 4.98 -2.13 -7.95
CA GLN A 152 3.95 -1.59 -7.08
C GLN A 152 3.48 -0.21 -7.55
N MET A 153 4.39 0.67 -7.96
CA MET A 153 4.03 1.97 -8.57
C MET A 153 3.29 1.78 -9.90
N MET A 154 3.76 0.90 -10.78
CA MET A 154 3.09 0.62 -12.05
C MET A 154 1.66 0.09 -11.83
N ILE A 155 1.49 -0.78 -10.86
CA ILE A 155 0.21 -1.40 -10.47
C ILE A 155 -0.72 -0.36 -9.82
N LEU A 156 -0.20 0.54 -8.98
CA LEU A 156 -0.99 1.60 -8.33
C LEU A 156 -1.46 2.65 -9.34
N LEU A 157 -0.64 2.96 -10.35
CA LEU A 157 -0.96 3.91 -11.42
C LEU A 157 -1.79 3.29 -12.55
N MET A 158 -1.99 1.97 -12.52
CA MET A 158 -2.72 1.22 -13.54
C MET A 158 -4.14 1.74 -13.81
N PRO A 159 -4.95 2.13 -12.79
CA PRO A 159 -6.25 2.73 -13.04
C PRO A 159 -6.16 3.99 -13.90
N MET A 160 -5.16 4.85 -13.66
CA MET A 160 -4.95 6.07 -14.45
C MET A 160 -4.55 5.77 -15.90
N TYR A 161 -3.63 4.81 -16.10
CA TYR A 161 -3.24 4.41 -17.45
C TYR A 161 -4.42 3.86 -18.24
N ILE A 162 -5.25 3.01 -17.65
CA ILE A 162 -6.45 2.49 -18.31
C ILE A 162 -7.40 3.63 -18.68
N MET A 163 -7.61 4.61 -17.80
CA MET A 163 -8.46 5.76 -18.11
C MET A 163 -7.88 6.63 -19.23
N ASN A 164 -6.57 6.73 -19.38
CA ASN A 164 -5.96 7.45 -20.50
C ASN A 164 -6.10 6.68 -21.83
N PHE A 165 -5.88 5.37 -21.82
CA PHE A 165 -5.86 4.58 -23.06
C PHE A 165 -7.24 4.18 -23.57
N PHE A 166 -8.20 3.94 -22.67
CA PHE A 166 -9.54 3.43 -23.01
C PHE A 166 -10.64 4.47 -22.81
N HIS A 167 -10.28 5.76 -22.74
CA HIS A 167 -11.19 6.86 -22.43
C HIS A 167 -12.40 6.89 -23.38
N GLU A 168 -12.12 6.85 -24.68
CA GLU A 168 -13.14 6.97 -25.73
C GLU A 168 -13.98 5.70 -25.85
N GLU A 169 -13.39 4.53 -25.64
CA GLU A 169 -14.09 3.24 -25.65
C GLU A 169 -15.08 3.14 -24.48
N ILE A 170 -14.65 3.53 -23.27
CA ILE A 170 -15.51 3.55 -22.08
C ILE A 170 -16.69 4.49 -22.31
N TYR A 171 -16.44 5.69 -22.85
CA TYR A 171 -17.52 6.61 -23.22
C TYR A 171 -18.41 6.03 -24.32
N GLY A 172 -17.84 5.45 -25.37
CA GLY A 172 -18.55 4.87 -26.50
C GLY A 172 -19.55 3.78 -26.11
N ILE A 173 -19.18 2.94 -25.14
CA ILE A 173 -20.03 1.86 -24.60
C ILE A 173 -21.14 2.43 -23.69
N THR A 174 -20.89 3.52 -22.99
CA THR A 174 -21.79 4.04 -21.93
C THR A 174 -22.62 5.26 -22.34
N LYS A 175 -22.32 5.91 -23.46
CA LYS A 175 -23.02 7.13 -23.95
C LYS A 175 -24.53 6.97 -24.15
N GLY A 176 -25.01 5.75 -24.37
CA GLY A 176 -26.44 5.45 -24.50
C GLY A 176 -27.19 5.36 -23.17
N ILE A 177 -26.47 5.34 -22.05
CA ILE A 177 -27.04 5.20 -20.71
C ILE A 177 -27.33 6.59 -20.17
N ASN A 178 -28.61 6.97 -20.16
CA ASN A 178 -29.02 8.26 -19.65
C ASN A 178 -29.08 8.25 -18.12
N ILE A 179 -28.20 9.01 -17.47
CA ILE A 179 -28.09 9.07 -16.01
C ILE A 179 -28.06 10.53 -15.57
N SER A 180 -28.75 10.84 -14.47
CA SER A 180 -28.74 12.20 -13.95
C SER A 180 -27.39 12.54 -13.32
N TYR A 181 -26.97 13.80 -13.44
CA TYR A 181 -25.78 14.33 -12.76
C TYR A 181 -25.79 14.07 -11.25
N PHE A 182 -26.98 14.13 -10.63
CA PHE A 182 -27.15 13.84 -9.21
C PHE A 182 -26.67 12.43 -8.83
N VAL A 183 -26.98 11.42 -9.66
CA VAL A 183 -26.56 10.04 -9.40
C VAL A 183 -25.04 9.90 -9.49
N VAL A 184 -24.40 10.55 -10.47
CA VAL A 184 -22.93 10.53 -10.59
C VAL A 184 -22.28 11.20 -9.39
N ILE A 185 -22.81 12.33 -8.91
CA ILE A 185 -22.29 13.02 -7.71
C ILE A 185 -22.44 12.14 -6.47
N VAL A 186 -23.60 11.52 -6.27
CA VAL A 186 -23.83 10.62 -5.13
C VAL A 186 -22.84 9.45 -5.17
N PHE A 187 -22.57 8.89 -6.35
CA PHE A 187 -21.58 7.83 -6.53
C PHE A 187 -20.18 8.26 -6.09
N LEU A 188 -19.71 9.43 -6.54
CA LEU A 188 -18.40 9.99 -6.13
C LEU A 188 -18.33 10.23 -4.61
N ILE A 189 -19.41 10.70 -4.00
CA ILE A 189 -19.49 10.90 -2.54
C ILE A 189 -19.36 9.54 -1.82
N ILE A 190 -20.01 8.49 -2.32
CA ILE A 190 -19.92 7.15 -1.73
C ILE A 190 -18.47 6.64 -1.78
N GLU A 191 -17.75 6.87 -2.88
CA GLU A 191 -16.34 6.47 -2.99
C GLU A 191 -15.47 7.17 -1.93
N ILE A 192 -15.62 8.48 -1.80
CA ILE A 192 -14.87 9.31 -0.83
C ILE A 192 -15.21 8.90 0.60
N VAL A 193 -16.49 8.81 0.93
CA VAL A 193 -16.96 8.44 2.28
C VAL A 193 -16.53 7.01 2.61
N GLY A 194 -16.62 6.08 1.66
CA GLY A 194 -16.17 4.70 1.81
C GLY A 194 -14.68 4.64 2.16
N TYR A 195 -13.83 5.34 1.39
CA TYR A 195 -12.40 5.44 1.67
C TYR A 195 -12.13 6.04 3.06
N ILE A 196 -12.74 7.18 3.37
CA ILE A 196 -12.55 7.89 4.65
C ILE A 196 -12.96 7.00 5.83
N ALA A 197 -14.12 6.35 5.75
CA ALA A 197 -14.62 5.45 6.79
C ALA A 197 -13.65 4.29 7.06
N LEU A 198 -13.08 3.69 6.00
CA LEU A 198 -12.11 2.62 6.12
C LEU A 198 -10.79 3.09 6.75
N VAL A 199 -10.32 4.30 6.41
CA VAL A 199 -9.13 4.91 7.03
C VAL A 199 -9.35 5.18 8.52
N PHE A 200 -10.50 5.74 8.91
CA PHE A 200 -10.79 6.10 10.30
C PHE A 200 -11.15 4.90 11.18
N SER A 201 -11.86 3.91 10.64
CA SER A 201 -12.20 2.67 11.37
C SER A 201 -10.96 1.94 11.89
N TYR A 202 -9.82 2.14 11.24
CA TYR A 202 -8.53 1.60 11.66
C TYR A 202 -7.83 2.46 12.71
N LYS A 203 -7.72 3.77 12.47
CA LYS A 203 -7.03 4.72 13.37
C LYS A 203 -7.63 4.78 14.77
N LEU A 204 -8.96 4.72 14.88
CA LEU A 204 -9.64 4.76 16.18
C LEU A 204 -9.40 3.51 17.02
N LYS A 205 -9.18 2.36 16.38
CA LYS A 205 -8.99 1.09 17.08
C LYS A 205 -7.55 0.84 17.52
N GLU A 206 -6.55 1.28 16.74
CA GLU A 206 -5.14 1.30 17.19
C GLU A 206 -4.97 2.11 18.49
N LYS A 207 -5.70 3.23 18.62
CA LYS A 207 -5.71 4.02 19.85
C LYS A 207 -6.32 3.24 21.03
N SER A 208 -7.45 2.55 20.80
CA SER A 208 -8.12 1.72 21.81
C SER A 208 -7.21 0.60 22.34
N ASP A 209 -6.53 -0.12 21.45
CA ASP A 209 -5.70 -1.27 21.84
C ASP A 209 -4.41 -0.84 22.55
N SER A 210 -3.90 0.39 22.30
CA SER A 210 -2.75 0.97 23.02
C SER A 210 -3.06 1.48 24.42
N TYR A 211 -4.34 1.68 24.78
CA TYR A 211 -4.75 2.06 26.14
C TYR A 211 -5.01 0.84 27.04
N VAL A 212 -5.04 -0.35 26.47
CA VAL A 212 -5.33 -1.61 27.17
C VAL A 212 -4.05 -2.42 27.46
N ARG A 213 -2.89 -1.97 26.99
CA ARG A 213 -1.55 -2.49 27.36
C ARG A 213 -0.82 -1.49 28.23
#